data_AF-A0A372NXF2-F1
#
_entry.id   AF-A0A372NXF2-F1
#
_cell.length_a   1.000
_cell.length_b   1.000
_cell.length_c   1.000
_cell.angle_alpha   90.00
_cell.angle_beta   90.00
_cell.angle_gamma   90.00
#
_symmetry.space_group_name_H-M   'P 1'
#
loop_
_entity.id
_entity.type
_entity.pdbx_description
1 polymer ?
#
loop_
_entity_poly.entity_id
_entity_poly.type
_entity_poly.pdbx_seq_one_letter_code
_entity_poly.pdbx_strand_id
1 'polypeptide(L)'
;MAKHNIILTKQGKTANGTIQLTGSKSECNRALIIETLSDGKVKVENMSDAADAVLLRDILQLQARGNELVLVYTHTVKDNGEIVESGPEEAIGTHVKSEINIGPAGTAMRFLTAFLPLLNKNIVLTGSERMQQRPIGILVDAMRKLGATIDYEKNDGYPPINIQPGFEQQTNIIEIKGNISSQYITALLLIAAKLPQGLELHIQGELTSKPYVEMTLAMLNQAGIRHTWTDNVISIEHQDFAETTLLVEPDWSAASYWYAIAALSDEAELFLPGLTSYSLQGDSVITEIMANFGITSVFKDGGVYLTKEAKPVVRKIFDMKECPDLAQTVIVVCAALGHEATFTGLETLKIKETDRVLALQTELAKIGVKLIEKGQVYKLDCSERNLPQRMFISTYDDHRMAMAFAPLAILIPELEVEDAEVVSKSYPAFWIDLAKVGFQSEPIA
;
A
#
# COMPACT_ATOMS: atom_id res chain seq x y z
N MET A 1 -4.14 0.89 20.46
CA MET A 1 -5.48 1.30 20.96
C MET A 1 -6.45 0.14 20.80
N ALA A 2 -7.49 0.05 21.63
CA ALA A 2 -8.52 -0.98 21.43
C ALA A 2 -9.28 -0.70 20.12
N LYS A 3 -9.55 -1.76 19.35
CA LYS A 3 -10.42 -1.67 18.17
C LYS A 3 -11.78 -1.13 18.61
N HIS A 4 -12.24 -0.08 17.96
CA HIS A 4 -13.55 0.51 18.20
C HIS A 4 -14.20 0.87 16.87
N ASN A 5 -15.52 0.75 16.82
CA ASN A 5 -16.30 1.20 15.67
C ASN A 5 -16.56 2.69 15.78
N ILE A 6 -16.84 3.33 14.65
CA ILE A 6 -17.31 4.72 14.60
C ILE A 6 -18.63 4.80 13.82
N ILE A 7 -19.50 5.73 14.21
CA ILE A 7 -20.59 6.21 13.37
C ILE A 7 -20.09 7.43 12.63
N LEU A 8 -20.07 7.34 11.31
CA LEU A 8 -19.75 8.43 10.41
C LEU A 8 -21.05 9.05 9.89
N THR A 9 -21.20 10.36 10.10
CA THR A 9 -22.29 11.17 9.55
C THR A 9 -21.72 12.34 8.76
N LYS A 10 -22.51 12.91 7.86
CA LYS A 10 -22.14 14.11 7.08
C LYS A 10 -23.24 15.14 7.14
N GLN A 11 -22.91 16.36 7.60
CA GLN A 11 -23.83 17.48 7.51
C GLN A 11 -23.80 18.10 6.11
N GLY A 12 -24.97 18.15 5.45
CA GLY A 12 -25.10 18.64 4.07
C GLY A 12 -24.41 17.75 3.03
N LYS A 13 -24.53 18.14 1.76
CA LYS A 13 -23.95 17.38 0.64
C LYS A 13 -22.82 18.10 -0.08
N THR A 14 -22.32 19.20 0.49
CA THR A 14 -21.19 19.94 -0.07
C THR A 14 -19.87 19.50 0.55
N ALA A 15 -18.80 19.58 -0.22
CA ALA A 15 -17.42 19.35 0.24
C ALA A 15 -16.54 20.51 -0.19
N ASN A 16 -16.12 21.35 0.74
CA ASN A 16 -15.22 22.48 0.48
C ASN A 16 -14.08 22.48 1.49
N GLY A 17 -12.84 22.62 1.02
CA GLY A 17 -11.69 22.78 1.89
C GLY A 17 -10.35 22.40 1.25
N THR A 18 -9.30 22.60 2.02
CA THR A 18 -7.94 22.19 1.65
C THR A 18 -7.53 20.98 2.48
N ILE A 19 -7.11 19.91 1.83
CA ILE A 19 -6.66 18.68 2.50
C ILE A 19 -5.20 18.41 2.18
N GLN A 20 -4.38 18.46 3.21
CA GLN A 20 -2.97 18.10 3.12
C GLN A 20 -2.82 16.57 3.24
N LEU A 21 -2.43 15.93 2.15
CA LEU A 21 -2.06 14.52 2.15
C LEU A 21 -0.61 14.37 2.61
N THR A 22 -0.33 13.28 3.31
CA THR A 22 1.04 12.89 3.69
C THR A 22 1.74 12.19 2.52
N GLY A 23 3.04 11.96 2.66
CA GLY A 23 3.84 11.27 1.65
C GLY A 23 3.30 9.88 1.30
N SER A 24 3.48 9.48 0.05
CA SER A 24 3.09 8.18 -0.48
C SER A 24 3.78 7.06 0.27
N LYS A 25 3.00 6.13 0.83
CA LYS A 25 3.57 4.96 1.51
C LYS A 25 4.44 4.14 0.57
N SER A 26 4.02 4.01 -0.69
CA SER A 26 4.72 3.20 -1.69
C SER A 26 6.08 3.78 -2.05
N GLU A 27 6.18 5.09 -2.23
CA GLU A 27 7.46 5.76 -2.47
C GLU A 27 8.30 5.78 -1.20
N CYS A 28 7.73 6.18 -0.06
CA CYS A 28 8.47 6.28 1.20
C CYS A 28 9.17 4.96 1.54
N ASN A 29 8.50 3.82 1.41
CA ASN A 29 9.12 2.52 1.69
C ASN A 29 10.28 2.18 0.75
N ARG A 30 10.22 2.60 -0.52
CA ARG A 30 11.33 2.43 -1.47
C ARG A 30 12.47 3.38 -1.12
N ALA A 31 12.15 4.64 -0.84
CA ALA A 31 13.11 5.68 -0.48
C ALA A 31 13.91 5.29 0.76
N LEU A 32 13.26 4.72 1.78
CA LEU A 32 13.92 4.26 3.01
C LEU A 32 14.94 3.13 2.76
N ILE A 33 14.61 2.18 1.88
CA ILE A 33 15.55 1.12 1.49
C ILE A 33 16.73 1.70 0.71
N ILE A 34 16.45 2.62 -0.23
CA ILE A 34 17.48 3.31 -1.01
C ILE A 34 18.40 4.13 -0.10
N GLU A 35 17.85 4.92 0.82
CA GLU A 35 18.60 5.71 1.81
C GLU A 35 19.52 4.80 2.64
N THR A 36 18.98 3.68 3.14
CA THR A 36 19.77 2.74 3.95
C THR A 36 20.90 2.11 3.16
N LEU A 37 20.62 1.66 1.93
CA LEU A 37 21.65 1.09 1.05
C LEU A 37 22.63 2.14 0.53
N SER A 38 22.28 3.43 0.53
CA SER A 38 23.16 4.48 0.03
C SER A 38 24.30 4.86 0.98
N ASP A 39 24.33 4.28 2.19
CA ASP A 39 25.30 4.61 3.25
C ASP A 39 25.28 6.13 3.58
N GLY A 40 24.09 6.74 3.56
CA GLY A 40 23.86 8.15 3.90
C GLY A 40 24.00 9.15 2.75
N LYS A 41 24.28 8.70 1.52
CA LYS A 41 24.36 9.59 0.33
C LYS A 41 22.99 10.07 -0.15
N VAL A 42 21.96 9.25 -0.01
CA VAL A 42 20.59 9.58 -0.40
C VAL A 42 19.81 9.93 0.86
N LYS A 43 19.16 11.10 0.89
CA LYS A 43 18.26 11.51 1.97
C LYS A 43 16.80 11.43 1.52
N VAL A 44 15.88 11.16 2.45
CA VAL A 44 14.44 11.17 2.17
C VAL A 44 13.76 12.39 2.78
N GLU A 45 12.96 13.10 1.97
CA GLU A 45 12.10 14.21 2.42
C GLU A 45 10.61 13.90 2.20
N ASN A 46 9.74 14.55 2.97
CA ASN A 46 8.28 14.35 2.97
C ASN A 46 7.84 12.90 3.26
N MET A 47 8.42 12.29 4.30
CA MET A 47 8.11 10.91 4.69
C MET A 47 6.60 10.68 4.92
N SER A 48 6.16 9.46 4.65
CA SER A 48 4.81 9.00 4.95
C SER A 48 4.63 8.76 6.45
N ASP A 49 3.50 9.21 7.00
CA ASP A 49 3.09 8.89 8.38
C ASP A 49 2.37 7.54 8.49
N ALA A 50 2.23 6.80 7.38
CA ALA A 50 1.65 5.47 7.37
C ALA A 50 2.38 4.55 8.37
N ALA A 51 1.65 3.80 9.18
CA ALA A 51 2.23 2.89 10.18
C ALA A 51 3.26 1.92 9.57
N ASP A 52 2.99 1.41 8.36
CA ASP A 52 3.92 0.57 7.60
C ASP A 52 5.27 1.27 7.31
N ALA A 53 5.25 2.56 6.98
CA ALA A 53 6.45 3.33 6.64
C ALA A 53 7.24 3.75 7.88
N VAL A 54 6.53 4.17 8.93
CA VAL A 54 7.12 4.46 10.24
C VAL A 54 7.84 3.22 10.78
N LEU A 55 7.17 2.07 10.77
CA LEU A 55 7.75 0.81 11.23
C LEU A 55 9.01 0.42 10.42
N LEU A 56 8.95 0.53 9.09
CA LEU A 56 10.10 0.23 8.24
C LEU A 56 11.28 1.17 8.53
N ARG A 57 11.02 2.47 8.66
CA ARG A 57 12.04 3.47 9.00
C ARG A 57 12.70 3.13 10.33
N ASP A 58 11.91 2.83 11.36
CA ASP A 58 12.41 2.56 12.70
C ASP A 58 13.29 1.29 12.69
N ILE A 59 12.88 0.25 11.94
CA ILE A 59 13.68 -0.97 11.70
C ILE A 59 15.03 -0.63 11.04
N LEU A 60 15.03 0.19 9.98
CA LEU A 60 16.22 0.51 9.21
C LEU A 60 17.18 1.46 9.93
N GLN A 61 16.66 2.47 10.64
CA GLN A 61 17.48 3.40 11.44
C GLN A 61 18.21 2.67 12.56
N LEU A 62 17.58 1.67 13.18
CA LEU A 62 18.23 0.87 14.21
C LEU A 62 19.36 0.00 13.63
N GLN A 63 19.24 -0.47 12.38
CA GLN A 63 20.36 -1.12 11.69
C GLN A 63 21.53 -0.16 11.41
N ALA A 64 21.24 1.05 10.93
CA ALA A 64 22.27 2.02 10.51
C ALA A 64 23.17 2.50 11.67
N ARG A 65 22.69 2.44 12.92
CA ARG A 65 23.44 2.87 14.11
C ARG A 65 24.50 1.87 14.60
N GLY A 66 24.67 0.72 13.94
CA GLY A 66 25.72 -0.24 14.26
C GLY A 66 25.53 -0.98 15.60
N ASN A 67 24.38 -0.83 16.25
CA ASN A 67 24.05 -1.64 17.42
C ASN A 67 23.79 -3.08 16.95
N GLU A 68 24.54 -4.03 17.49
CA GLU A 68 24.22 -5.46 17.40
C GLU A 68 22.75 -5.64 17.82
N LEU A 69 21.93 -6.25 16.96
CA LEU A 69 20.47 -6.21 17.05
C LEU A 69 19.96 -6.65 18.42
N VAL A 70 19.04 -5.85 18.96
CA VAL A 70 17.79 -6.35 19.52
C VAL A 70 16.69 -5.35 19.15
N LEU A 71 15.90 -5.65 18.11
CA LEU A 71 14.59 -5.03 17.91
C LEU A 71 13.54 -6.01 18.40
N VAL A 72 13.53 -6.22 19.71
CA VAL A 72 12.49 -7.00 20.37
C VAL A 72 11.26 -6.12 20.48
N TYR A 73 10.32 -6.29 19.55
CA TYR A 73 8.90 -6.14 19.91
C TYR A 73 8.47 -7.49 20.50
N THR A 74 8.88 -7.81 21.73
CA THR A 74 8.32 -8.96 22.44
C THR A 74 6.92 -8.57 22.87
N HIS A 75 5.93 -9.24 22.30
CA HIS A 75 4.71 -9.48 23.05
C HIS A 75 5.00 -10.66 23.97
N THR A 76 5.32 -10.39 25.23
CA THR A 76 5.36 -11.45 26.23
C THR A 76 3.91 -11.83 26.53
N VAL A 77 3.46 -12.97 26.00
CA VAL A 77 2.19 -13.58 26.39
C VAL A 77 2.43 -14.23 27.76
N LYS A 78 1.87 -13.63 28.82
CA LYS A 78 1.84 -14.29 30.13
C LYS A 78 0.94 -15.53 30.05
N ASP A 79 1.13 -16.51 30.94
CA ASP A 79 0.31 -17.74 31.01
C ASP A 79 -1.22 -17.51 31.12
N ASN A 80 -1.64 -16.27 31.40
CA ASN A 80 -3.05 -15.83 31.44
C ASN A 80 -3.58 -15.21 30.13
N GLY A 81 -2.78 -15.14 29.07
CA GLY A 81 -3.18 -14.59 27.76
C GLY A 81 -3.12 -13.06 27.65
N GLU A 82 -2.57 -12.34 28.64
CA GLU A 82 -2.36 -10.89 28.54
C GLU A 82 -1.14 -10.54 27.69
N ILE A 83 -1.32 -9.59 26.77
CA ILE A 83 -0.25 -8.95 26.00
C ILE A 83 0.22 -7.72 26.77
N VAL A 84 1.49 -7.71 27.18
CA VAL A 84 2.14 -6.51 27.75
C VAL A 84 3.10 -5.95 26.69
N GLU A 85 2.95 -4.67 26.35
CA GLU A 85 3.94 -3.92 25.57
C GLU A 85 5.14 -3.61 26.48
N SER A 86 6.31 -4.17 26.17
CA SER A 86 7.58 -3.77 26.77
C SER A 86 8.44 -3.07 25.71
N GLY A 87 9.01 -1.91 26.08
CA GLY A 87 9.97 -1.18 25.26
C GLY A 87 11.31 -1.93 25.08
N PRO A 88 12.24 -1.39 24.29
CA PRO A 88 13.48 -2.07 23.95
C PRO A 88 14.38 -2.26 25.19
N GLU A 89 14.81 -3.50 25.48
CA GLU A 89 15.85 -3.83 26.46
C GLU A 89 17.13 -4.35 25.78
N GLU A 90 18.28 -3.99 26.34
CA GLU A 90 19.61 -4.41 25.89
C GLU A 90 19.94 -5.84 26.37
N ALA A 91 20.35 -6.72 25.44
CA ALA A 91 21.00 -7.98 25.78
C ALA A 91 22.37 -8.06 25.11
N ILE A 92 23.41 -8.33 25.90
CA ILE A 92 24.80 -8.46 25.43
C ILE A 92 25.17 -9.96 25.40
N GLY A 93 25.50 -10.50 24.21
CA GLY A 93 26.30 -11.72 24.05
C GLY A 93 25.72 -12.88 23.21
N THR A 94 26.57 -13.37 22.29
CA THR A 94 26.52 -14.63 21.49
C THR A 94 25.35 -14.86 20.53
N HIS A 95 25.58 -14.68 19.21
CA HIS A 95 24.72 -15.10 18.08
C HIS A 95 23.23 -15.27 18.41
N VAL A 96 22.64 -14.23 18.99
CA VAL A 96 21.22 -14.25 19.33
C VAL A 96 20.45 -14.12 18.03
N LYS A 97 19.70 -15.16 17.68
CA LYS A 97 18.68 -15.14 16.63
C LYS A 97 17.78 -13.93 16.92
N SER A 98 17.91 -12.90 16.11
CA SER A 98 17.19 -11.63 16.32
C SER A 98 15.86 -11.71 15.60
N GLU A 99 14.76 -11.38 16.27
CA GLU A 99 13.44 -11.36 15.64
C GLU A 99 13.06 -9.93 15.23
N ILE A 100 12.51 -9.77 14.02
CA ILE A 100 11.89 -8.55 13.53
C ILE A 100 10.43 -8.87 13.24
N ASN A 101 9.52 -8.25 13.98
CA ASN A 101 8.09 -8.37 13.76
C ASN A 101 7.58 -7.14 12.99
N ILE A 102 7.12 -7.34 11.75
CA ILE A 102 6.59 -6.25 10.91
C ILE A 102 5.07 -6.06 11.04
N GLY A 103 4.40 -6.77 11.96
CA GLY A 103 2.95 -6.68 12.13
C GLY A 103 2.18 -6.99 10.83
N PRO A 104 1.28 -6.11 10.35
CA PRO A 104 0.54 -6.28 9.10
C PRO A 104 1.22 -5.64 7.88
N ALA A 105 2.45 -5.12 8.00
CA ALA A 105 3.14 -4.33 6.99
C ALA A 105 3.64 -5.20 5.82
N GLY A 106 2.80 -5.29 4.79
CA GLY A 106 3.04 -6.17 3.64
C GLY A 106 4.30 -5.81 2.88
N THR A 107 4.47 -4.53 2.57
CA THR A 107 5.62 -4.01 1.82
C THR A 107 6.93 -4.20 2.60
N ALA A 108 6.92 -3.94 3.91
CA ALA A 108 8.08 -4.15 4.78
C ALA A 108 8.53 -5.62 4.77
N MET A 109 7.60 -6.58 4.90
CA MET A 109 7.91 -8.01 4.79
C MET A 109 8.68 -8.35 3.50
N ARG A 110 8.22 -7.85 2.34
CA ARG A 110 8.85 -8.17 1.05
C ARG A 110 10.20 -7.48 0.90
N PHE A 111 10.28 -6.19 1.25
CA PHE A 111 11.53 -5.43 1.07
C PHE A 111 12.61 -5.94 2.02
N LEU A 112 12.27 -6.22 3.28
CA LEU A 112 13.20 -6.78 4.26
C LEU A 112 13.62 -8.21 3.92
N THR A 113 12.76 -9.02 3.31
CA THR A 113 13.15 -10.37 2.82
C THR A 113 14.32 -10.30 1.83
N ALA A 114 14.35 -9.27 0.97
CA ALA A 114 15.45 -9.07 0.01
C ALA A 114 16.66 -8.34 0.62
N PHE A 115 16.41 -7.36 1.50
CA PHE A 115 17.43 -6.51 2.10
C PHE A 115 18.25 -7.21 3.20
N LEU A 116 17.60 -7.89 4.14
CA LEU A 116 18.24 -8.44 5.34
C LEU A 116 19.37 -9.47 5.06
N PRO A 117 19.31 -10.33 4.02
CA PRO A 117 20.43 -11.21 3.67
C PRO A 117 21.75 -10.46 3.46
N LEU A 118 21.72 -9.20 3.03
CA LEU A 118 22.92 -8.39 2.80
C LEU A 118 23.63 -7.96 4.10
N LEU A 119 22.97 -8.08 5.25
CA LEU A 119 23.52 -7.64 6.55
C LEU A 119 24.41 -8.70 7.21
N ASN A 120 24.47 -9.92 6.67
CA ASN A 120 25.25 -11.04 7.21
C ASN A 120 24.94 -11.35 8.70
N LYS A 121 23.66 -11.36 9.07
CA LYS A 121 23.16 -11.64 10.43
C LYS A 121 22.10 -12.74 10.40
N ASN A 122 21.89 -13.41 11.55
CA ASN A 122 20.81 -14.39 11.72
C ASN A 122 19.55 -13.67 12.23
N ILE A 123 18.51 -13.60 11.39
CA ILE A 123 17.30 -12.80 11.66
C ILE A 123 16.04 -13.61 11.32
N VAL A 124 15.11 -13.69 12.27
CA VAL A 124 13.73 -14.09 11.99
C VAL A 124 12.92 -12.89 11.57
N LEU A 125 12.33 -12.94 10.38
CA LEU A 125 11.34 -11.97 9.94
C LEU A 125 9.94 -12.57 10.08
N THR A 126 9.13 -11.97 10.95
CA THR A 126 7.77 -12.41 11.27
C THR A 126 6.77 -11.26 11.16
N GLY A 127 5.49 -11.54 11.39
CA GLY A 127 4.42 -10.55 11.40
C GLY A 127 3.20 -11.05 12.16
N SER A 128 2.12 -10.29 12.05
CA SER A 128 0.78 -10.67 12.50
C SER A 128 0.36 -12.06 11.99
N GLU A 129 -0.62 -12.68 12.65
CA GLU A 129 -1.17 -13.98 12.21
C GLU A 129 -1.59 -13.95 10.73
N ARG A 130 -2.29 -12.89 10.31
CA ARG A 130 -2.67 -12.71 8.90
C ARG A 130 -1.46 -12.59 7.98
N MET A 131 -0.37 -11.93 8.41
CA MET A 131 0.86 -11.85 7.61
C MET A 131 1.49 -13.24 7.39
N GLN A 132 1.44 -14.11 8.40
CA GLN A 132 1.93 -15.49 8.32
C GLN A 132 1.08 -16.38 7.39
N GLN A 133 -0.02 -15.86 6.83
CA GLN A 133 -0.85 -16.51 5.82
C GLN A 133 -0.70 -15.87 4.43
N ARG A 134 0.15 -14.84 4.29
CA ARG A 134 0.38 -14.16 3.00
C ARG A 134 1.59 -14.76 2.29
N PRO A 135 1.48 -15.05 0.99
CA PRO A 135 2.56 -15.70 0.25
C PRO A 135 3.82 -14.84 0.20
N ILE A 136 4.97 -15.50 0.42
CA ILE A 136 6.32 -14.93 0.26
C ILE A 136 7.25 -15.86 -0.53
N GLY A 137 6.82 -17.11 -0.78
CA GLY A 137 7.69 -18.15 -1.32
C GLY A 137 8.38 -17.82 -2.64
N ILE A 138 7.71 -17.14 -3.56
CA ILE A 138 8.31 -16.72 -4.84
C ILE A 138 9.55 -15.84 -4.61
N LEU A 139 9.50 -14.92 -3.64
CA LEU A 139 10.62 -14.06 -3.31
C LEU A 139 11.71 -14.82 -2.56
N VAL A 140 11.35 -15.71 -1.63
CA VAL A 140 12.30 -16.57 -0.92
C VAL A 140 13.06 -17.47 -1.90
N ASP A 141 12.38 -18.07 -2.88
CA ASP A 141 12.99 -18.91 -3.90
C ASP A 141 13.95 -18.10 -4.80
N ALA A 142 13.58 -16.88 -5.15
CA ALA A 142 14.46 -15.96 -5.88
C ALA A 142 15.71 -15.60 -5.06
N MET A 143 15.55 -15.27 -3.78
CA MET A 143 16.67 -14.95 -2.89
C MET A 143 17.58 -16.17 -2.64
N ARG A 144 17.01 -17.37 -2.48
CA ARG A 144 17.77 -18.62 -2.37
C ARG A 144 18.58 -18.89 -3.63
N LYS A 145 18.00 -18.69 -4.82
CA LYS A 145 18.72 -18.78 -6.09
C LYS A 145 19.84 -17.74 -6.19
N LEU A 146 19.61 -16.50 -5.74
CA LEU A 146 20.64 -15.47 -5.67
C LEU A 146 21.79 -15.85 -4.73
N GLY A 147 21.54 -16.65 -3.70
CA GLY A 147 22.57 -17.10 -2.75
C GLY A 147 22.28 -16.82 -1.28
N ALA A 148 21.05 -16.44 -0.93
CA ALA A 148 20.63 -16.30 0.47
C ALA A 148 20.24 -17.65 1.08
N THR A 149 20.60 -17.86 2.34
CA THR A 149 20.12 -19.00 3.12
C THR A 149 18.91 -18.54 3.94
N ILE A 150 17.72 -18.97 3.53
CA ILE A 150 16.45 -18.61 4.18
C ILE A 150 15.67 -19.89 4.45
N ASP A 151 15.16 -20.09 5.67
CA ASP A 151 14.29 -21.20 6.04
C ASP A 151 12.90 -20.72 6.47
N TYR A 152 11.89 -21.58 6.35
CA TYR A 152 10.57 -21.33 6.91
C TYR A 152 10.53 -21.89 8.34
N GLU A 153 10.04 -21.09 9.30
CA GLU A 153 9.94 -21.53 10.70
C GLU A 153 8.65 -22.31 10.98
N LYS A 154 7.63 -22.16 10.12
CA LYS A 154 6.32 -22.80 10.30
C LYS A 154 5.85 -23.49 9.02
N ASN A 155 5.30 -22.71 8.09
CA ASN A 155 4.68 -23.23 6.88
C ASN A 155 5.50 -22.82 5.65
N ASP A 156 5.79 -23.78 4.77
CA ASP A 156 6.50 -23.51 3.53
C ASP A 156 5.76 -22.49 2.66
N GLY A 157 6.50 -21.49 2.18
CA GLY A 157 5.99 -20.43 1.32
C GLY A 157 5.40 -19.21 2.06
N TYR A 158 5.41 -19.22 3.39
CA TYR A 158 4.79 -18.19 4.23
C TYR A 158 5.71 -17.77 5.40
N PRO A 159 5.65 -16.52 5.89
CA PRO A 159 6.31 -16.13 7.13
C PRO A 159 5.82 -16.95 8.33
N PRO A 160 6.60 -17.07 9.42
CA PRO A 160 7.91 -16.46 9.64
C PRO A 160 9.02 -17.13 8.84
N ILE A 161 10.00 -16.33 8.40
CA ILE A 161 11.21 -16.81 7.72
C ILE A 161 12.45 -16.53 8.57
N ASN A 162 13.40 -17.44 8.56
CA ASN A 162 14.69 -17.31 9.22
C ASN A 162 15.78 -17.10 8.19
N ILE A 163 16.38 -15.91 8.21
CA ILE A 163 17.41 -15.45 7.29
C ILE A 163 18.75 -15.67 7.99
N GLN A 164 19.57 -16.56 7.44
CA GLN A 164 20.86 -16.92 8.01
C GLN A 164 21.99 -16.03 7.42
N PRO A 165 23.11 -15.85 8.16
CA PRO A 165 24.29 -15.17 7.64
C PRO A 165 24.94 -15.98 6.49
N GLY A 166 25.89 -15.35 5.80
CA GLY A 166 26.69 -15.97 4.74
C GLY A 166 26.13 -15.77 3.33
N PHE A 167 25.43 -14.67 3.06
CA PHE A 167 25.00 -14.35 1.70
C PHE A 167 26.22 -14.22 0.77
N GLU A 168 26.27 -15.08 -0.25
CA GLU A 168 27.25 -15.03 -1.32
C GLU A 168 26.52 -15.16 -2.65
N GLN A 169 26.64 -14.16 -3.52
CA GLN A 169 25.88 -14.13 -4.76
C GLN A 169 26.30 -15.26 -5.71
N GLN A 170 25.39 -16.20 -5.96
CA GLN A 170 25.59 -17.39 -6.82
C GLN A 170 25.26 -17.14 -8.30
N THR A 171 24.39 -16.17 -8.57
CA THR A 171 23.96 -15.79 -9.91
C THR A 171 23.57 -14.31 -9.93
N ASN A 172 23.66 -13.68 -11.09
CA ASN A 172 23.08 -12.37 -11.36
C ASN A 172 21.73 -12.47 -12.12
N ILE A 173 21.33 -13.65 -12.60
CA ILE A 173 20.09 -13.83 -13.36
C ILE A 173 18.99 -14.42 -12.48
N ILE A 174 17.83 -13.78 -12.44
CA ILE A 174 16.63 -14.27 -11.76
C ILE A 174 15.42 -14.23 -12.68
N GLU A 175 14.68 -15.33 -12.72
CA GLU A 175 13.39 -15.43 -13.40
C GLU A 175 12.24 -15.35 -12.38
N ILE A 176 11.26 -14.49 -12.65
CA ILE A 176 10.10 -14.29 -11.76
C ILE A 176 8.81 -14.06 -12.56
N LYS A 177 7.69 -14.59 -12.07
CA LYS A 177 6.36 -14.39 -12.69
C LYS A 177 5.89 -12.94 -12.50
N GLY A 178 5.54 -12.26 -13.60
CA GLY A 178 5.10 -10.85 -13.60
C GLY A 178 3.67 -10.61 -13.12
N ASN A 179 2.84 -11.65 -13.06
CA ASN A 179 1.40 -11.54 -12.82
C ASN A 179 0.95 -11.85 -11.38
N ILE A 180 1.89 -12.02 -10.44
CA ILE A 180 1.56 -12.36 -9.05
C ILE A 180 1.60 -11.14 -8.13
N SER A 181 2.75 -10.47 -8.04
CA SER A 181 2.92 -9.27 -7.20
C SER A 181 4.15 -8.48 -7.64
N SER A 182 3.95 -7.19 -7.95
CA SER A 182 5.03 -6.26 -8.28
C SER A 182 6.00 -6.03 -7.11
N GLN A 183 5.56 -6.28 -5.86
CA GLN A 183 6.41 -6.09 -4.67
C GLN A 183 7.61 -7.04 -4.65
N TYR A 184 7.51 -8.24 -5.24
CA TYR A 184 8.65 -9.16 -5.32
C TYR A 184 9.71 -8.66 -6.29
N ILE A 185 9.27 -8.18 -7.47
CA ILE A 185 10.13 -7.54 -8.47
C ILE A 185 10.79 -6.31 -7.86
N THR A 186 10.02 -5.41 -7.24
CA THR A 186 10.55 -4.22 -6.56
C THR A 186 11.58 -4.57 -5.49
N ALA A 187 11.33 -5.57 -4.65
CA ALA A 187 12.26 -5.94 -3.58
C ALA A 187 13.64 -6.35 -4.13
N LEU A 188 13.67 -7.10 -5.25
CA LEU A 188 14.90 -7.50 -5.93
C LEU A 188 15.59 -6.30 -6.60
N LEU A 189 14.84 -5.43 -7.27
CA LEU A 189 15.40 -4.24 -7.93
C LEU A 189 16.03 -3.25 -6.93
N LEU A 190 15.43 -3.09 -5.74
CA LEU A 190 15.94 -2.17 -4.71
C LEU A 190 17.34 -2.56 -4.21
N ILE A 191 17.65 -3.86 -4.16
CA ILE A 191 18.97 -4.34 -3.71
C ILE A 191 19.99 -4.48 -4.83
N ALA A 192 19.55 -4.42 -6.10
CA ALA A 192 20.34 -4.85 -7.25
C ALA A 192 21.69 -4.15 -7.38
N ALA A 193 21.74 -2.83 -7.16
CA ALA A 193 22.96 -2.04 -7.28
C ALA A 193 24.04 -2.40 -6.24
N LYS A 194 23.65 -3.00 -5.11
CA LYS A 194 24.57 -3.44 -4.04
C LYS A 194 25.01 -4.89 -4.20
N LEU A 195 24.39 -5.66 -5.09
CA LEU A 195 24.84 -7.00 -5.40
C LEU A 195 26.20 -6.94 -6.13
N PRO A 196 27.20 -7.76 -5.76
CA PRO A 196 28.53 -7.72 -6.38
C PRO A 196 28.53 -7.91 -7.90
N GLN A 197 27.59 -8.69 -8.43
CA GLN A 197 27.44 -8.98 -9.86
C GLN A 197 26.24 -8.24 -10.49
N GLY A 198 25.64 -7.29 -9.77
CA GLY A 198 24.37 -6.66 -10.16
C GLY A 198 23.20 -7.66 -10.20
N LEU A 199 22.16 -7.32 -10.96
CA LEU A 199 20.99 -8.15 -11.19
C LEU A 199 20.47 -7.99 -12.64
N GLU A 200 20.16 -9.11 -13.26
CA GLU A 200 19.37 -9.22 -14.49
C GLU A 200 18.08 -10.00 -14.16
N LEU A 201 16.95 -9.30 -14.20
CA LEU A 201 15.65 -9.83 -13.80
C LEU A 201 14.78 -10.09 -15.03
N HIS A 202 14.46 -11.36 -15.24
CA HIS A 202 13.62 -11.87 -16.34
C HIS A 202 12.19 -12.05 -15.85
N ILE A 203 11.28 -11.24 -16.40
CA ILE A 203 9.86 -11.25 -16.05
C ILE A 203 9.14 -12.26 -16.95
N GLN A 204 8.68 -13.35 -16.36
CA GLN A 204 7.91 -14.37 -17.06
C GLN A 204 6.46 -13.92 -17.24
N GLY A 205 5.97 -14.01 -18.47
CA GLY A 205 4.60 -13.66 -18.83
C GLY A 205 4.35 -12.15 -18.82
N GLU A 206 3.11 -11.79 -18.52
CA GLU A 206 2.69 -10.38 -18.51
C GLU A 206 2.96 -9.74 -17.13
N LEU A 207 3.51 -8.53 -17.13
CA LEU A 207 3.71 -7.75 -15.92
C LEU A 207 2.39 -7.10 -15.50
N THR A 208 1.98 -7.36 -14.26
CA THR A 208 0.86 -6.67 -13.60
C THR A 208 1.38 -5.54 -12.72
N SER A 209 0.60 -4.46 -12.62
CA SER A 209 0.95 -3.30 -11.79
C SER A 209 2.31 -2.69 -12.18
N LYS A 210 2.53 -2.52 -13.49
CA LYS A 210 3.76 -1.99 -14.10
C LYS A 210 4.21 -0.65 -13.49
N PRO A 211 3.31 0.30 -13.14
CA PRO A 211 3.73 1.57 -12.55
C PRO A 211 4.53 1.43 -11.25
N TYR A 212 4.32 0.38 -10.46
CA TYR A 212 5.12 0.18 -9.25
C TYR A 212 6.57 -0.22 -9.53
N VAL A 213 6.83 -0.86 -10.68
CA VAL A 213 8.18 -1.18 -11.15
C VAL A 213 8.82 0.06 -11.74
N GLU A 214 8.09 0.81 -12.57
CA GLU A 214 8.52 2.10 -13.13
C GLU A 214 8.88 3.10 -12.02
N MET A 215 8.05 3.21 -10.98
CA MET A 215 8.34 4.01 -9.78
C MET A 215 9.65 3.59 -9.12
N THR A 216 9.88 2.28 -8.91
CA THR A 216 11.14 1.79 -8.33
C THR A 216 12.34 2.20 -9.17
N LEU A 217 12.27 2.00 -10.48
CA LEU A 217 13.34 2.32 -11.41
C LEU A 217 13.60 3.82 -11.53
N ALA A 218 12.55 4.65 -11.49
CA ALA A 218 12.66 6.10 -11.49
C ALA A 218 13.34 6.61 -10.22
N MET A 219 12.97 6.10 -9.05
CA MET A 219 13.60 6.47 -7.77
C MET A 219 15.06 6.02 -7.70
N LEU A 220 15.37 4.81 -8.19
CA LEU A 220 16.75 4.34 -8.33
C LEU A 220 17.55 5.26 -9.25
N ASN A 221 16.98 5.67 -10.39
CA ASN A 221 17.61 6.61 -11.31
C ASN A 221 17.85 7.99 -10.68
N GLN A 222 16.89 8.52 -9.90
CA GLN A 222 17.07 9.75 -9.12
C GLN A 222 18.22 9.62 -8.10
N ALA A 223 18.42 8.41 -7.55
CA ALA A 223 19.53 8.06 -6.66
C ALA A 223 20.86 7.75 -7.39
N GLY A 224 20.93 8.00 -8.71
CA GLY A 224 22.12 7.78 -9.53
C GLY A 224 22.30 6.36 -10.05
N ILE A 225 21.37 5.45 -9.77
CA ILE A 225 21.43 4.05 -10.18
C ILE A 225 20.83 3.90 -11.58
N ARG A 226 21.69 3.61 -12.56
CA ARG A 226 21.30 3.36 -13.95
C ARG A 226 20.77 1.95 -14.13
N HIS A 227 19.78 1.82 -15.01
CA HIS A 227 19.17 0.54 -15.36
C HIS A 227 18.86 0.49 -16.85
N THR A 228 18.67 -0.71 -17.38
CA THR A 228 18.02 -0.94 -18.68
C THR A 228 16.74 -1.73 -18.47
N TRP A 229 15.76 -1.50 -19.32
CA TRP A 229 14.56 -2.32 -19.40
C TRP A 229 14.22 -2.53 -20.87
N THR A 230 14.46 -3.75 -21.35
CA THR A 230 14.19 -4.15 -22.74
C THR A 230 13.32 -5.40 -22.70
N ASP A 231 12.19 -5.37 -23.39
CA ASP A 231 11.16 -6.41 -23.33
C ASP A 231 10.76 -6.71 -21.87
N ASN A 232 11.00 -7.95 -21.44
CA ASN A 232 10.72 -8.43 -20.09
C ASN A 232 11.99 -8.57 -19.23
N VAL A 233 13.10 -7.97 -19.63
CA VAL A 233 14.37 -8.04 -18.91
C VAL A 233 14.74 -6.67 -18.36
N ILE A 234 14.96 -6.60 -17.06
CA ILE A 234 15.47 -5.42 -16.35
C ILE A 234 16.87 -5.73 -15.85
N SER A 235 17.86 -4.92 -16.24
CA SER A 235 19.25 -5.10 -15.79
C SER A 235 19.74 -3.89 -15.02
N ILE A 236 20.36 -4.14 -13.86
CA ILE A 236 20.99 -3.14 -12.99
C ILE A 236 22.38 -3.67 -12.61
N GLU A 237 23.43 -2.97 -13.04
CA GLU A 237 24.80 -3.31 -12.67
C GLU A 237 25.13 -2.87 -11.23
N HIS A 238 26.17 -3.49 -10.66
CA HIS A 238 26.77 -3.02 -9.42
C HIS A 238 27.28 -1.59 -9.58
N GLN A 239 26.81 -0.67 -8.74
CA GLN A 239 27.19 0.74 -8.83
C GLN A 239 26.93 1.48 -7.51
N ASP A 240 27.66 2.58 -7.31
CA ASP A 240 27.48 3.45 -6.16
C ASP A 240 26.29 4.39 -6.32
N PHE A 241 25.61 4.68 -5.20
CA PHE A 241 24.60 5.73 -5.11
C PHE A 241 25.23 7.12 -5.23
N ALA A 242 24.50 8.05 -5.84
CA ALA A 242 24.83 9.47 -5.89
C ALA A 242 24.39 10.20 -4.61
N GLU A 243 25.03 11.33 -4.29
CA GLU A 243 24.55 12.22 -3.24
C GLU A 243 23.32 12.99 -3.74
N THR A 244 22.15 12.76 -3.13
CA THR A 244 20.89 13.36 -3.57
C THR A 244 19.82 13.34 -2.47
N THR A 245 18.67 13.92 -2.77
CA THR A 245 17.46 13.87 -1.92
C THR A 245 16.29 13.34 -2.74
N LEU A 246 15.63 12.30 -2.22
CA LEU A 246 14.37 11.79 -2.75
C LEU A 246 13.22 12.49 -2.03
N LEU A 247 12.51 13.35 -2.75
CA LEU A 247 11.27 13.96 -2.28
C LEU A 247 10.12 12.99 -2.54
N VAL A 248 9.51 12.46 -1.48
CA VAL A 248 8.34 11.60 -1.57
C VAL A 248 7.12 12.46 -1.94
N GLU A 249 6.39 12.08 -2.98
CA GLU A 249 5.17 12.76 -3.40
C GLU A 249 4.00 12.51 -2.42
N PRO A 250 3.01 13.40 -2.29
CA PRO A 250 1.78 13.08 -1.55
C PRO A 250 1.02 11.89 -2.15
N ASP A 251 0.32 11.13 -1.32
CA ASP A 251 -0.24 9.83 -1.70
C ASP A 251 -1.47 9.95 -2.64
N TRP A 252 -1.33 9.54 -3.91
CA TRP A 252 -2.42 9.54 -4.90
C TRP A 252 -3.50 8.49 -4.61
N SER A 253 -3.13 7.41 -3.94
CA SER A 253 -4.03 6.38 -3.46
C SER A 253 -4.97 6.95 -2.40
N ALA A 254 -4.44 7.75 -1.46
CA ALA A 254 -5.21 8.51 -0.47
C ALA A 254 -6.05 9.62 -1.12
N ALA A 255 -5.52 10.30 -2.13
CA ALA A 255 -6.25 11.31 -2.89
C ALA A 255 -7.56 10.76 -3.47
N SER A 256 -7.59 9.48 -3.86
CA SER A 256 -8.77 8.85 -4.45
C SER A 256 -10.04 8.96 -3.59
N TYR A 257 -9.92 8.94 -2.27
CA TYR A 257 -11.06 9.06 -1.36
C TYR A 257 -11.67 10.47 -1.41
N TRP A 258 -10.83 11.49 -1.62
CA TRP A 258 -11.28 12.88 -1.82
C TRP A 258 -11.95 13.09 -3.16
N TYR A 259 -11.47 12.40 -4.20
CA TYR A 259 -12.19 12.34 -5.47
C TYR A 259 -13.56 11.64 -5.33
N ALA A 260 -13.64 10.57 -4.54
CA ALA A 260 -14.92 9.90 -4.28
C ALA A 260 -15.88 10.80 -3.50
N ILE A 261 -15.41 11.50 -2.48
CA ILE A 261 -16.19 12.52 -1.76
C ILE A 261 -16.71 13.57 -2.74
N ALA A 262 -15.83 14.14 -3.56
CA ALA A 262 -16.22 15.13 -4.55
C ALA A 262 -17.27 14.56 -5.53
N ALA A 263 -17.12 13.32 -5.99
CA ALA A 263 -18.06 12.68 -6.91
C ALA A 263 -19.45 12.46 -6.30
N LEU A 264 -19.54 12.14 -5.01
CA LEU A 264 -20.79 11.86 -4.31
C LEU A 264 -21.47 13.10 -3.71
N SER A 265 -20.74 14.20 -3.52
CA SER A 265 -21.27 15.49 -3.09
C SER A 265 -22.15 16.16 -4.15
N ASP A 266 -23.11 17.01 -3.77
CA ASP A 266 -23.88 17.81 -4.73
C ASP A 266 -22.99 18.90 -5.37
N GLU A 267 -22.12 19.51 -4.55
CA GLU A 267 -21.11 20.49 -4.95
C GLU A 267 -19.79 20.18 -4.24
N ALA A 268 -18.68 20.34 -4.95
CA ALA A 268 -17.36 20.13 -4.37
C ALA A 268 -16.35 21.15 -4.89
N GLU A 269 -15.57 21.72 -3.97
CA GLU A 269 -14.40 22.58 -4.23
C GLU A 269 -13.29 22.20 -3.24
N LEU A 270 -12.45 21.25 -3.65
CA LEU A 270 -11.36 20.76 -2.80
C LEU A 270 -10.01 21.18 -3.37
N PHE A 271 -9.07 21.51 -2.50
CA PHE A 271 -7.67 21.69 -2.88
C PHE A 271 -6.80 20.64 -2.19
N LEU A 272 -6.01 19.92 -2.98
CA LEU A 272 -5.06 18.91 -2.51
C LEU A 272 -3.63 19.41 -2.82
N PRO A 273 -2.93 20.03 -1.86
CA PRO A 273 -1.59 20.57 -2.06
C PRO A 273 -0.57 19.45 -2.35
N GLY A 274 0.45 19.79 -3.13
CA GLY A 274 1.61 18.95 -3.43
C GLY A 274 1.39 17.86 -4.48
N LEU A 275 0.14 17.54 -4.84
CA LEU A 275 -0.16 16.62 -5.95
C LEU A 275 0.14 17.29 -7.30
N THR A 276 0.87 16.60 -8.16
CA THR A 276 1.37 17.12 -9.45
C THR A 276 0.79 16.33 -10.64
N SER A 277 0.69 16.99 -11.80
CA SER A 277 0.23 16.32 -13.03
C SER A 277 1.24 15.30 -13.58
N TYR A 278 2.50 15.40 -13.17
CA TYR A 278 3.56 14.45 -13.46
C TYR A 278 3.92 13.75 -12.14
N SER A 279 3.51 12.50 -12.00
CA SER A 279 3.68 11.70 -10.78
C SER A 279 4.28 10.33 -11.12
N LEU A 280 5.12 9.82 -10.23
CA LEU A 280 5.61 8.43 -10.30
C LEU A 280 4.53 7.40 -9.90
N GLN A 281 3.43 7.86 -9.31
CA GLN A 281 2.35 7.01 -8.82
C GLN A 281 1.35 6.76 -9.94
N GLY A 282 1.21 5.49 -10.34
CA GLY A 282 0.19 5.08 -11.31
C GLY A 282 -1.25 5.43 -10.90
N ASP A 283 -1.47 5.60 -9.59
CA ASP A 283 -2.76 6.00 -9.03
C ASP A 283 -3.17 7.44 -9.37
N SER A 284 -2.26 8.26 -9.91
CA SER A 284 -2.58 9.61 -10.44
C SER A 284 -3.61 9.59 -11.58
N VAL A 285 -3.79 8.44 -12.24
CA VAL A 285 -4.85 8.19 -13.24
C VAL A 285 -6.27 8.37 -12.67
N ILE A 286 -6.41 8.45 -11.34
CA ILE A 286 -7.68 8.78 -10.70
C ILE A 286 -8.29 10.09 -11.23
N THR A 287 -7.45 11.05 -11.63
CA THR A 287 -7.85 12.30 -12.28
C THR A 287 -8.71 12.03 -13.54
N GLU A 288 -8.23 11.16 -14.42
CA GLU A 288 -8.90 10.77 -15.66
C GLU A 288 -10.14 9.91 -15.39
N ILE A 289 -10.05 8.98 -14.42
CA ILE A 289 -11.17 8.12 -14.04
C ILE A 289 -12.32 8.97 -13.49
N MET A 290 -12.01 9.95 -12.65
CA MET A 290 -13.01 10.75 -11.94
C MET A 290 -13.56 11.91 -12.76
N ALA A 291 -12.89 12.29 -13.85
CA ALA A 291 -13.49 13.12 -14.89
C ALA A 291 -14.77 12.51 -15.47
N ASN A 292 -14.87 11.18 -15.55
CA ASN A 292 -16.10 10.48 -15.94
C ASN A 292 -17.27 10.71 -14.97
N PHE A 293 -16.98 11.01 -13.72
CA PHE A 293 -17.97 11.28 -12.67
C PHE A 293 -18.16 12.78 -12.41
N GLY A 294 -17.76 13.62 -13.39
CA GLY A 294 -17.96 15.06 -13.34
C GLY A 294 -16.92 15.82 -12.52
N ILE A 295 -15.79 15.20 -12.15
CA ILE A 295 -14.74 15.89 -11.40
C ILE A 295 -13.72 16.50 -12.35
N THR A 296 -13.65 17.82 -12.37
CA THR A 296 -12.59 18.55 -13.07
C THR A 296 -11.40 18.74 -12.13
N SER A 297 -10.21 18.33 -12.59
CA SER A 297 -8.94 18.51 -11.89
C SER A 297 -8.12 19.61 -12.54
N VAL A 298 -7.80 20.67 -11.80
CA VAL A 298 -6.97 21.79 -12.28
C VAL A 298 -5.71 21.88 -11.42
N PHE A 299 -4.55 21.63 -12.03
CA PHE A 299 -3.25 21.77 -11.37
C PHE A 299 -2.80 23.23 -11.39
N LYS A 300 -2.74 23.85 -10.21
CA LYS A 300 -2.25 25.23 -10.00
C LYS A 300 -1.89 25.42 -8.52
N ASP A 301 -1.19 26.51 -8.21
CA ASP A 301 -0.84 26.91 -6.85
C ASP A 301 -0.12 25.81 -6.04
N GLY A 302 0.64 24.94 -6.72
CA GLY A 302 1.40 23.86 -6.10
C GLY A 302 0.57 22.64 -5.69
N GLY A 303 -0.64 22.45 -6.24
CA GLY A 303 -1.46 21.25 -6.00
C GLY A 303 -2.54 21.06 -7.07
N VAL A 304 -3.57 20.30 -6.74
CA VAL A 304 -4.73 20.06 -7.61
C VAL A 304 -6.03 20.56 -6.97
N TYR A 305 -6.77 21.37 -7.72
CA TYR A 305 -8.13 21.78 -7.38
C TYR A 305 -9.12 20.81 -8.02
N LEU A 306 -10.06 20.31 -7.21
CA LEU A 306 -11.15 19.45 -7.62
C LEU A 306 -12.44 20.26 -7.59
N THR A 307 -13.12 20.32 -8.73
CA THR A 307 -14.44 20.95 -8.83
C THR A 307 -15.44 19.97 -9.42
N LYS A 308 -16.60 19.83 -8.77
CA LYS A 308 -17.70 19.04 -9.34
C LYS A 308 -18.44 19.85 -10.40
N GLU A 309 -18.58 19.27 -11.58
CA GLU A 309 -19.36 19.79 -12.69
C GLU A 309 -20.45 18.79 -13.06
N ALA A 310 -21.65 19.29 -13.37
CA ALA A 310 -22.72 18.46 -13.88
C ALA A 310 -22.38 17.94 -15.28
N LYS A 311 -22.00 16.66 -15.37
CA LYS A 311 -21.67 15.98 -16.63
C LYS A 311 -22.35 14.61 -16.67
N PRO A 312 -22.78 14.15 -17.86
CA PRO A 312 -23.25 12.77 -18.02
C PRO A 312 -22.10 11.80 -17.81
N VAL A 313 -22.35 10.71 -17.09
CA VAL A 313 -21.40 9.61 -16.88
C VAL A 313 -21.43 8.69 -18.10
N VAL A 314 -20.32 8.53 -18.82
CA VAL A 314 -20.30 7.85 -20.13
C VAL A 314 -19.51 6.55 -20.12
N ARG A 315 -18.33 6.54 -19.49
CA ARG A 315 -17.45 5.37 -19.43
C ARG A 315 -18.05 4.31 -18.51
N LYS A 316 -18.19 3.09 -19.03
CA LYS A 316 -18.70 1.92 -18.31
C LYS A 316 -17.68 0.79 -18.16
N ILE A 317 -16.49 0.92 -18.73
CA ILE A 317 -15.45 -0.12 -18.69
C ILE A 317 -14.21 0.47 -18.04
N PHE A 318 -13.74 -0.16 -16.98
CA PHE A 318 -12.56 0.26 -16.22
C PHE A 318 -11.59 -0.91 -16.10
N ASP A 319 -10.36 -0.71 -16.57
CA ASP A 319 -9.27 -1.65 -16.31
C ASP A 319 -8.46 -1.12 -15.14
N MET A 320 -8.37 -1.89 -14.07
CA MET A 320 -7.68 -1.51 -12.84
C MET A 320 -6.31 -2.17 -12.72
N LYS A 321 -5.83 -2.87 -13.75
CA LYS A 321 -4.58 -3.63 -13.70
C LYS A 321 -3.35 -2.78 -13.34
N GLU A 322 -3.29 -1.54 -13.84
CA GLU A 322 -2.17 -0.62 -13.59
C GLU A 322 -2.37 0.29 -12.36
N CYS A 323 -3.60 0.36 -11.83
CA CYS A 323 -3.94 1.12 -10.63
C CYS A 323 -4.84 0.30 -9.67
N PRO A 324 -4.42 -0.92 -9.28
CA PRO A 324 -5.30 -1.88 -8.59
C PRO A 324 -5.70 -1.41 -7.19
N ASP A 325 -4.99 -0.43 -6.65
CA ASP A 325 -5.26 0.18 -5.34
C ASP A 325 -6.38 1.24 -5.38
N LEU A 326 -6.79 1.70 -6.57
CA LEU A 326 -7.96 2.57 -6.79
C LEU A 326 -9.27 1.79 -6.94
N ALA A 327 -9.22 0.48 -7.16
CA ALA A 327 -10.37 -0.34 -7.53
C ALA A 327 -11.55 -0.22 -6.54
N GLN A 328 -11.28 -0.34 -5.24
CA GLN A 328 -12.32 -0.25 -4.21
C GLN A 328 -13.02 1.11 -4.26
N THR A 329 -12.26 2.20 -4.33
CA THR A 329 -12.78 3.57 -4.44
C THR A 329 -13.68 3.74 -5.66
N VAL A 330 -13.21 3.35 -6.85
CA VAL A 330 -13.96 3.54 -8.11
C VAL A 330 -15.21 2.67 -8.15
N ILE A 331 -15.13 1.42 -7.70
CA ILE A 331 -16.27 0.49 -7.65
C ILE A 331 -17.34 1.03 -6.69
N VAL A 332 -16.95 1.51 -5.50
CA VAL A 332 -17.90 2.08 -4.53
C VAL A 332 -18.56 3.34 -5.08
N VAL A 333 -17.83 4.23 -5.77
CA VAL A 333 -18.43 5.40 -6.44
C VAL A 333 -19.46 4.97 -7.49
N CYS A 334 -19.14 3.99 -8.33
CA CYS A 334 -20.09 3.47 -9.32
C CYS A 334 -21.36 2.92 -8.65
N ALA A 335 -21.19 2.12 -7.60
CA ALA A 335 -22.30 1.53 -6.84
C ALA A 335 -23.16 2.61 -6.17
N ALA A 336 -22.51 3.59 -5.52
CA ALA A 336 -23.17 4.71 -4.87
C ALA A 336 -24.02 5.55 -5.83
N LEU A 337 -23.53 5.77 -7.06
CA LEU A 337 -24.24 6.53 -8.10
C LEU A 337 -25.24 5.70 -8.92
N GLY A 338 -25.32 4.39 -8.69
CA GLY A 338 -26.16 3.49 -9.50
C GLY A 338 -25.65 3.32 -10.93
N HIS A 339 -24.36 3.56 -11.16
CA HIS A 339 -23.72 3.46 -12.46
C HIS A 339 -23.28 2.02 -12.73
N GLU A 340 -24.00 1.32 -13.60
CA GLU A 340 -23.58 0.00 -14.06
C GLU A 340 -22.26 0.09 -14.83
N ALA A 341 -21.29 -0.73 -14.42
CA ALA A 341 -19.94 -0.74 -14.97
C ALA A 341 -19.38 -2.17 -15.05
N THR A 342 -18.33 -2.33 -15.85
CA THR A 342 -17.56 -3.55 -16.01
C THR A 342 -16.11 -3.26 -15.66
N PHE A 343 -15.52 -4.12 -14.82
CA PHE A 343 -14.16 -4.00 -14.34
C PHE A 343 -13.32 -5.20 -14.81
N THR A 344 -12.05 -4.95 -15.10
CA THR A 344 -11.01 -5.96 -15.35
C THR A 344 -9.77 -5.65 -14.50
N GLY A 345 -8.81 -6.57 -14.42
CA GLY A 345 -7.55 -6.34 -13.72
C GLY A 345 -7.67 -6.42 -12.20
N LEU A 346 -8.67 -7.14 -11.66
CA LEU A 346 -8.92 -7.24 -10.22
C LEU A 346 -8.28 -8.48 -9.58
N GLU A 347 -7.49 -9.26 -10.31
CA GLU A 347 -7.03 -10.58 -9.88
C GLU A 347 -6.11 -10.48 -8.65
N THR A 348 -5.25 -9.46 -8.62
CA THR A 348 -4.30 -9.25 -7.51
C THR A 348 -4.99 -8.89 -6.19
N LEU A 349 -6.23 -8.39 -6.22
CA LEU A 349 -6.97 -7.94 -5.04
C LEU A 349 -7.32 -9.09 -4.08
N LYS A 350 -7.44 -10.32 -4.57
CA LYS A 350 -7.82 -11.50 -3.77
C LYS A 350 -6.76 -11.92 -2.76
N ILE A 351 -5.50 -11.53 -2.99
CA ILE A 351 -4.33 -11.93 -2.18
C ILE A 351 -3.71 -10.76 -1.41
N LYS A 352 -4.43 -9.63 -1.29
CA LYS A 352 -3.98 -8.45 -0.53
C LYS A 352 -4.26 -8.63 0.97
N GLU A 353 -4.55 -7.56 1.69
CA GLU A 353 -4.87 -7.59 3.13
C GLU A 353 -5.99 -8.59 3.44
N THR A 354 -7.09 -8.46 2.70
CA THR A 354 -8.23 -9.37 2.64
C THR A 354 -8.47 -9.81 1.20
N ASP A 355 -9.41 -10.72 0.96
CA ASP A 355 -9.99 -10.87 -0.38
C ASP A 355 -10.89 -9.66 -0.64
N ARG A 356 -10.31 -8.61 -1.23
CA ARG A 356 -11.00 -7.34 -1.45
C ARG A 356 -12.18 -7.46 -2.43
N VAL A 357 -12.15 -8.44 -3.34
CA VAL A 357 -13.27 -8.68 -4.26
C VAL A 357 -14.45 -9.23 -3.47
N LEU A 358 -14.22 -10.24 -2.63
CA LEU A 358 -15.25 -10.80 -1.77
C LEU A 358 -15.78 -9.79 -0.75
N ALA A 359 -14.90 -8.96 -0.18
CA ALA A 359 -15.28 -7.89 0.73
C ALA A 359 -16.17 -6.86 0.02
N LEU A 360 -15.79 -6.40 -1.19
CA LEU A 360 -16.64 -5.52 -2.00
C LEU A 360 -17.99 -6.15 -2.33
N GLN A 361 -18.02 -7.43 -2.73
CA GLN A 361 -19.27 -8.14 -2.99
C GLN A 361 -20.20 -8.17 -1.78
N THR A 362 -19.64 -8.43 -0.60
CA THR A 362 -20.39 -8.53 0.66
C THR A 362 -20.93 -7.17 1.09
N GLU A 363 -20.09 -6.14 1.08
CA GLU A 363 -20.45 -4.81 1.56
C GLU A 363 -21.39 -4.08 0.60
N LEU A 364 -21.20 -4.22 -0.72
CA LEU A 364 -22.10 -3.62 -1.72
C LEU A 364 -23.49 -4.29 -1.75
N ALA A 365 -23.58 -5.58 -1.41
CA ALA A 365 -24.88 -6.26 -1.34
C ALA A 365 -25.83 -5.63 -0.31
N LYS A 366 -25.30 -4.97 0.72
CA LYS A 366 -26.09 -4.25 1.75
C LYS A 366 -26.85 -3.04 1.19
N ILE A 367 -26.44 -2.52 0.03
CA ILE A 367 -27.16 -1.48 -0.73
C ILE A 367 -27.82 -2.03 -2.00
N GLY A 368 -27.99 -3.36 -2.12
CA GLY A 368 -28.64 -4.01 -3.26
C GLY A 368 -27.79 -4.04 -4.55
N VAL A 369 -26.49 -3.78 -4.46
CA VAL A 369 -25.57 -3.79 -5.61
C VAL A 369 -24.78 -5.10 -5.64
N LYS A 370 -24.66 -5.72 -6.82
CA LYS A 370 -23.94 -7.00 -7.02
C LYS A 370 -22.69 -6.78 -7.87
N LEU A 371 -21.54 -7.23 -7.39
CA LEU A 371 -20.29 -7.31 -8.18
C LEU A 371 -20.08 -8.75 -8.65
N ILE A 372 -20.45 -9.05 -9.90
CA ILE A 372 -20.51 -10.41 -10.43
C ILE A 372 -19.24 -10.74 -11.20
N GLU A 373 -18.46 -11.70 -10.72
CA GLU A 373 -17.27 -12.21 -11.42
C GLU A 373 -17.64 -13.29 -12.44
N LYS A 374 -17.19 -13.13 -13.69
CA LYS A 374 -17.24 -14.16 -14.72
C LYS A 374 -16.03 -14.07 -15.63
N GLY A 375 -15.09 -15.00 -15.48
CA GLY A 375 -13.91 -15.11 -16.36
C GLY A 375 -13.01 -13.87 -16.33
N GLN A 376 -12.62 -13.40 -15.13
CA GLN A 376 -11.80 -12.20 -14.90
C GLN A 376 -12.45 -10.86 -15.31
N VAL A 377 -13.73 -10.91 -15.70
CA VAL A 377 -14.57 -9.74 -15.93
C VAL A 377 -15.54 -9.61 -14.77
N TYR A 378 -15.64 -8.42 -14.20
CA TYR A 378 -16.46 -8.15 -13.01
C TYR A 378 -17.54 -7.13 -13.38
N LYS A 379 -18.80 -7.57 -13.44
CA LYS A 379 -19.94 -6.71 -13.78
C LYS A 379 -20.57 -6.17 -12.50
N LEU A 380 -20.68 -4.86 -12.39
CA LEU A 380 -21.42 -4.18 -11.35
C LEU A 380 -22.88 -4.00 -11.79
N ASP A 381 -23.79 -4.71 -11.12
CA ASP A 381 -25.23 -4.64 -11.31
C ASP A 381 -25.84 -3.79 -10.19
N CYS A 382 -26.40 -2.64 -10.60
CA CYS A 382 -27.00 -1.65 -9.72
C CYS A 382 -28.54 -1.63 -9.81
N SER A 383 -29.17 -2.61 -10.47
CA SER A 383 -30.61 -2.61 -10.77
C SER A 383 -31.50 -2.64 -9.51
N GLU A 384 -31.03 -3.28 -8.44
CA GLU A 384 -31.72 -3.39 -7.14
C GLU A 384 -31.18 -2.38 -6.11
N ARG A 385 -30.39 -1.39 -6.55
CA ARG A 385 -29.72 -0.44 -5.65
C ARG A 385 -30.72 0.31 -4.78
N ASN A 386 -30.55 0.20 -3.46
CA ASN A 386 -31.34 0.89 -2.46
C ASN A 386 -30.43 1.40 -1.32
N LEU A 387 -30.43 2.70 -1.08
CA LEU A 387 -29.63 3.31 -0.01
C LEU A 387 -30.40 3.31 1.31
N PRO A 388 -29.92 2.62 2.35
CA PRO A 388 -30.60 2.59 3.65
C PRO A 388 -30.35 3.89 4.44
N GLN A 389 -31.09 4.06 5.54
CA GLN A 389 -30.84 5.15 6.50
C GLN A 389 -29.60 4.88 7.37
N ARG A 390 -29.34 3.60 7.66
CA ARG A 390 -28.17 3.14 8.40
C ARG A 390 -27.52 1.95 7.70
N MET A 391 -26.19 1.93 7.67
CA MET A 391 -25.41 0.82 7.12
C MET A 391 -24.19 0.56 8.00
N PHE A 392 -23.89 -0.71 8.24
CA PHE A 392 -22.65 -1.14 8.90
C PHE A 392 -21.65 -1.68 7.87
N ILE A 393 -20.40 -1.24 7.95
CA ILE A 393 -19.30 -1.66 7.09
C ILE A 393 -18.27 -2.45 7.89
N SER A 394 -18.04 -3.70 7.48
CA SER A 394 -16.90 -4.48 7.98
C SER A 394 -15.63 -4.09 7.21
N THR A 395 -14.53 -3.93 7.91
CA THR A 395 -13.27 -3.47 7.32
C THR A 395 -12.32 -4.62 6.98
N TYR A 396 -12.50 -5.79 7.59
CA TYR A 396 -11.68 -6.98 7.32
C TYR A 396 -10.18 -6.74 7.52
N ASP A 397 -9.82 -5.89 8.50
CA ASP A 397 -8.46 -5.41 8.74
C ASP A 397 -7.81 -4.69 7.53
N ASP A 398 -8.63 -4.17 6.61
CA ASP A 398 -8.19 -3.48 5.41
C ASP A 398 -8.60 -1.99 5.41
N HIS A 399 -7.61 -1.14 5.63
CA HIS A 399 -7.72 0.32 5.54
C HIS A 399 -8.49 0.83 4.32
N ARG A 400 -8.31 0.18 3.16
CA ARG A 400 -8.98 0.61 1.93
C ARG A 400 -10.47 0.31 1.92
N MET A 401 -10.92 -0.74 2.61
CA MET A 401 -12.36 -1.00 2.78
C MET A 401 -13.01 0.12 3.59
N ALA A 402 -12.39 0.52 4.71
CA ALA A 402 -12.89 1.62 5.53
C ALA A 402 -12.96 2.93 4.74
N MET A 403 -11.85 3.31 4.11
CA MET A 403 -11.73 4.61 3.42
C MET A 403 -12.52 4.68 2.10
N ALA A 404 -12.65 3.57 1.36
CA ALA A 404 -13.44 3.57 0.11
C ALA A 404 -14.95 3.68 0.36
N PHE A 405 -15.44 3.16 1.50
CA PHE A 405 -16.85 3.21 1.87
C PHE A 405 -17.22 4.47 2.68
N ALA A 406 -16.28 5.09 3.40
CA ALA A 406 -16.54 6.32 4.16
C ALA A 406 -17.27 7.45 3.37
N PRO A 407 -16.97 7.71 2.08
CA PRO A 407 -17.71 8.70 1.28
C PRO A 407 -19.21 8.42 1.17
N LEU A 408 -19.68 7.19 1.40
CA LEU A 408 -21.11 6.86 1.41
C LEU A 408 -21.88 7.60 2.50
N ALA A 409 -21.24 8.10 3.56
CA ALA A 409 -21.91 8.89 4.60
C ALA A 409 -22.52 10.20 4.07
N ILE A 410 -22.16 10.65 2.85
CA ILE A 410 -22.85 11.74 2.14
C ILE A 410 -24.29 11.34 1.74
N LEU A 411 -24.50 10.05 1.49
CA LEU A 411 -25.75 9.49 0.96
C LEU A 411 -26.51 8.63 1.98
N ILE A 412 -25.80 8.05 2.95
CA ILE A 412 -26.31 7.20 4.03
C ILE A 412 -26.14 7.97 5.34
N PRO A 413 -27.23 8.42 5.99
CA PRO A 413 -27.17 9.27 7.18
C PRO A 413 -26.33 8.73 8.33
N GLU A 414 -26.42 7.43 8.61
CA GLU A 414 -25.66 6.76 9.66
C GLU A 414 -24.82 5.62 9.07
N LEU A 415 -23.53 5.88 8.80
CA LEU A 415 -22.60 4.87 8.32
C LEU A 415 -21.70 4.41 9.47
N GLU A 416 -21.96 3.22 10.00
CA GLU A 416 -21.09 2.60 10.98
C GLU A 416 -19.91 1.91 10.28
N VAL A 417 -18.68 2.18 10.72
CA VAL A 417 -17.46 1.58 10.18
C VAL A 417 -16.74 0.81 11.29
N GLU A 418 -16.45 -0.46 11.03
CA GLU A 418 -15.71 -1.34 11.93
C GLU A 418 -14.24 -0.90 12.07
N ASP A 419 -13.71 -0.94 13.30
CA ASP A 419 -12.28 -0.72 13.58
C ASP A 419 -11.71 0.56 12.94
N ALA A 420 -12.04 1.72 13.49
CA ALA A 420 -11.62 3.01 12.96
C ALA A 420 -10.09 3.16 12.83
N GLU A 421 -9.33 2.49 13.69
CA GLU A 421 -7.86 2.55 13.69
C GLU A 421 -7.24 1.86 12.47
N VAL A 422 -8.00 1.05 11.71
CA VAL A 422 -7.50 0.33 10.55
C VAL A 422 -6.89 1.26 9.49
N VAL A 423 -7.36 2.51 9.38
CA VAL A 423 -6.86 3.50 8.41
C VAL A 423 -5.42 3.93 8.67
N SER A 424 -4.92 3.79 9.91
CA SER A 424 -3.54 4.12 10.31
C SER A 424 -2.48 3.41 9.47
N LYS A 425 -2.83 2.29 8.84
CA LYS A 425 -1.96 1.55 7.94
C LYS A 425 -1.46 2.38 6.75
N SER A 426 -2.22 3.36 6.28
CA SER A 426 -1.78 4.24 5.18
C SER A 426 -2.13 5.71 5.34
N TYR A 427 -3.20 6.04 6.06
CA TYR A 427 -3.66 7.41 6.21
C TYR A 427 -4.19 7.66 7.63
N PRO A 428 -3.31 7.75 8.64
CA PRO A 428 -3.72 7.93 10.05
C PRO A 428 -4.60 9.15 10.31
N ALA A 429 -4.38 10.23 9.56
CA ALA A 429 -5.15 11.47 9.71
C ALA A 429 -6.53 11.43 9.00
N PHE A 430 -6.93 10.32 8.37
CA PHE A 430 -8.11 10.27 7.50
C PHE A 430 -9.39 10.81 8.16
N TRP A 431 -9.73 10.33 9.37
CA TRP A 431 -10.94 10.78 10.08
C TRP A 431 -10.85 12.25 10.50
N ILE A 432 -9.66 12.71 10.89
CA ILE A 432 -9.39 14.11 11.26
C ILE A 432 -9.55 15.01 10.03
N ASP A 433 -9.08 14.58 8.87
CA ASP A 433 -9.19 15.33 7.63
C ASP A 433 -10.64 15.37 7.13
N LEU A 434 -11.39 14.26 7.24
CA LEU A 434 -12.83 14.24 6.92
C LEU A 434 -13.61 15.29 7.71
N ALA A 435 -13.27 15.51 8.98
CA ALA A 435 -13.92 16.52 9.81
C ALA A 435 -13.77 17.94 9.23
N LYS A 436 -12.68 18.24 8.49
CA LYS A 436 -12.45 19.54 7.85
C LYS A 436 -13.49 19.87 6.77
N VAL A 437 -14.14 18.86 6.20
CA VAL A 437 -15.21 19.04 5.20
C VAL A 437 -16.60 18.67 5.73
N GLY A 438 -16.75 18.61 7.06
CA GLY A 438 -18.05 18.52 7.74
C GLY A 438 -18.57 17.09 7.99
N PHE A 439 -17.71 16.07 7.88
CA PHE A 439 -18.03 14.76 8.44
C PHE A 439 -17.88 14.78 9.98
N GLN A 440 -18.61 13.92 10.67
CA GLN A 440 -18.49 13.70 12.10
C GLN A 440 -18.29 12.21 12.34
N SER A 441 -17.26 11.85 13.09
CA SER A 441 -16.95 10.47 13.48
C SER A 441 -17.11 10.32 14.99
N GLU A 442 -18.12 9.58 15.43
CA GLU A 442 -18.40 9.33 16.84
C GLU A 442 -18.05 7.88 17.21
N PRO A 443 -17.16 7.63 18.19
CA PRO A 443 -16.88 6.28 18.66
C PRO A 443 -18.13 5.61 19.22
N ILE A 444 -18.32 4.32 18.91
CA ILE A 444 -19.32 3.49 19.55
C ILE A 444 -18.70 2.87 20.80
N ALA A 445 -19.36 3.08 21.94
CA ALA A 445 -18.96 2.58 23.25
C ALA A 445 -19.12 1.06 23.40
#